data_AF-A0AAV9TM65-F1
#
_entry.id   AF-A0AAV9TM65-F1
#
_cell.length_a   1.000
_cell.length_b   1.000
_cell.length_c   1.000
_cell.angle_alpha   90.00
_cell.angle_beta   90.00
_cell.angle_gamma   90.00
#
_symmetry.space_group_name_H-M   'P 1'
#
loop_
_entity.id
_entity.type
_entity.pdbx_description
1 polymer ?
#
loop_
_entity_poly.entity_id
_entity_poly.type
_entity_poly.pdbx_seq_one_letter_code
_entity_poly.pdbx_strand_id
1 'polypeptide(L)'
;MADFSIVAPITWKFLRQNDINDNDHWKLNVKVPFTTMWMNMGYWTDADGRPSQDFEQACRALLHEVLAEAGLLKTDLSSSRLALDLGIGCGDQSLELARLIQQSGCDEYRYVGLTLNPSQFQLALKQPFHEFQTPGDADESIRVFRADAARPDAWDADVKSAVASLATRRPQDQARWVLALDSIYHFFPSRRPILKYAAQELDASFMAFDLLLSDTASFQQKLMIKLISLAMGCPVGAFVTEAEYKTQLCEAGYDERQIRFRDITDHVFSGLVAHIQRQAAVLRPLGISVAKFKVAAKLFSWFARSKTLRATIVVARKKAKAV
;
A
#
# COMPACT_ATOMS: atom_id res chain seq x y z
N MET A 1 51.62 25.02 -32.07
CA MET A 1 51.65 23.62 -31.61
C MET A 1 51.80 23.66 -30.12
N ALA A 2 50.70 23.46 -29.38
CA ALA A 2 50.69 23.40 -27.93
C ALA A 2 50.16 22.03 -27.53
N ASP A 3 50.93 21.38 -26.66
CA ASP A 3 50.85 19.99 -26.28
C ASP A 3 49.51 19.60 -25.65
N PHE A 4 48.90 18.56 -26.21
CA PHE A 4 47.94 17.71 -25.54
C PHE A 4 48.67 16.91 -24.46
N SER A 5 48.80 17.45 -23.25
CA SER A 5 49.25 16.67 -22.10
C SER A 5 48.57 17.17 -20.84
N ILE A 6 48.11 16.22 -20.02
CA ILE A 6 47.30 16.35 -18.80
C ILE A 6 45.79 16.04 -19.01
N VAL A 7 45.51 14.89 -19.64
CA VAL A 7 44.26 14.11 -19.39
C VAL A 7 44.62 12.61 -19.29
N ALA A 8 45.61 12.24 -18.48
CA ALA A 8 46.03 10.84 -18.38
C ALA A 8 46.72 10.52 -17.04
N PRO A 9 45.97 10.55 -15.93
CA PRO A 9 45.96 9.35 -15.09
C PRO A 9 44.59 8.97 -14.50
N ILE A 10 43.57 9.83 -14.61
CA ILE A 10 42.25 9.60 -13.99
C ILE A 10 41.42 8.59 -14.81
N THR A 11 41.60 8.56 -16.13
CA THR A 11 40.93 7.62 -17.05
C THR A 11 41.47 6.19 -16.94
N TRP A 12 42.74 5.99 -16.56
CA TRP A 12 43.34 4.65 -16.51
C TRP A 12 42.81 3.79 -15.36
N LYS A 13 42.47 4.40 -14.20
CA LYS A 13 41.85 3.66 -13.08
C LYS A 13 40.41 3.22 -13.36
N PHE A 14 39.69 3.92 -14.25
CA PHE A 14 38.37 3.52 -14.72
C PHE A 14 38.42 2.40 -15.78
N LEU A 15 39.56 2.24 -16.45
CA LEU A 15 39.79 1.23 -17.49
C LEU A 15 40.55 0.00 -16.96
N ARG A 16 40.51 -0.24 -15.64
CA ARG A 16 40.92 -1.55 -15.11
C ARG A 16 39.89 -2.58 -15.58
N GLN A 17 40.32 -3.38 -16.55
CA GLN A 17 39.64 -4.57 -17.07
C GLN A 17 39.25 -5.52 -15.92
N ASN A 18 38.09 -5.28 -15.34
CA ASN A 18 37.19 -6.33 -14.92
C ASN A 18 35.97 -6.16 -15.83
N ASP A 19 35.93 -7.01 -16.86
CA ASP A 19 34.80 -7.31 -17.73
C ASP A 19 34.32 -6.23 -18.72
N ILE A 20 35.09 -6.03 -19.79
CA ILE A 20 34.63 -5.42 -21.06
C ILE A 20 33.46 -6.24 -21.69
N ASN A 21 33.23 -7.47 -21.22
CA ASN A 21 32.15 -8.37 -21.62
C ASN A 21 31.05 -8.51 -20.55
N ASP A 22 30.97 -7.62 -19.55
CA ASP A 22 29.88 -7.67 -18.59
C ASP A 22 28.54 -7.29 -19.26
N ASN A 23 27.45 -7.86 -18.77
CA ASN A 23 26.10 -7.60 -19.30
C ASN A 23 25.60 -6.19 -18.99
N ASP A 24 26.43 -5.31 -18.42
CA ASP A 24 26.13 -3.99 -17.88
C ASP A 24 25.43 -3.02 -18.86
N HIS A 25 25.55 -3.27 -20.17
CA HIS A 25 24.81 -2.56 -21.21
C HIS A 25 23.28 -2.75 -21.11
N TRP A 26 22.78 -3.71 -20.31
CA TRP A 26 21.37 -3.84 -19.98
C TRP A 26 20.81 -2.52 -19.38
N LYS A 27 21.63 -1.77 -18.64
CA LYS A 27 21.26 -0.48 -18.01
C LYS A 27 20.84 0.57 -19.03
N LEU A 28 21.47 0.57 -20.22
CA LEU A 28 21.14 1.47 -21.33
C LEU A 28 19.86 1.08 -22.05
N ASN A 29 19.42 -0.17 -21.88
CA ASN A 29 18.23 -0.72 -22.52
C ASN A 29 17.00 -0.74 -21.59
N VAL A 30 17.14 -0.28 -20.34
CA VAL A 30 16.02 -0.15 -19.41
C VAL A 30 15.07 0.93 -19.94
N LYS A 31 13.82 0.53 -20.19
CA LYS A 31 12.75 1.45 -20.56
C LYS A 31 12.22 2.11 -19.29
N VAL A 32 12.33 3.43 -19.21
CA VAL A 32 11.81 4.26 -18.12
C VAL A 32 10.79 5.29 -18.64
N PRO A 33 9.80 5.70 -17.82
CA PRO A 33 9.52 5.17 -16.49
C PRO A 33 9.04 3.71 -16.53
N PHE A 34 9.22 2.97 -15.44
CA PHE A 34 8.60 1.66 -15.31
C PHE A 34 7.08 1.80 -15.41
N THR A 35 6.40 0.80 -15.97
CA THR A 35 4.94 0.83 -16.15
C THR A 35 4.19 0.85 -14.82
N THR A 36 4.78 0.27 -13.78
CA THR A 36 4.23 0.24 -12.43
C THR A 36 5.35 0.16 -11.39
N MET A 37 5.06 0.61 -10.18
CA MET A 37 5.91 0.48 -8.99
C MET A 37 5.14 -0.13 -7.81
N TRP A 38 4.13 -0.98 -8.08
CA TRP A 38 3.42 -1.73 -7.05
C TRP A 38 4.38 -2.44 -6.09
N MET A 39 4.07 -2.37 -4.80
CA MET A 39 4.86 -3.01 -3.75
C MET A 39 3.96 -3.40 -2.56
N ASN A 40 2.80 -3.98 -2.84
CA ASN A 40 1.98 -4.64 -1.83
C ASN A 40 2.14 -6.18 -1.94
N MET A 41 1.57 -6.92 -1.00
CA MET A 41 1.73 -8.38 -0.98
C MET A 41 1.05 -9.14 -2.13
N GLY A 42 0.00 -8.57 -2.72
CA GLY A 42 -0.79 -9.15 -3.80
C GLY A 42 -1.74 -10.28 -3.37
N TYR A 43 -2.81 -10.45 -4.13
CA TYR A 43 -3.73 -11.58 -4.11
C TYR A 43 -3.46 -12.43 -5.36
N TRP A 44 -2.88 -13.60 -5.17
CA TRP A 44 -2.24 -14.40 -6.21
C TRP A 44 -3.13 -15.51 -6.76
N THR A 45 -4.43 -15.44 -6.51
CA THR A 45 -5.41 -16.42 -7.00
C THR A 45 -6.40 -15.69 -7.91
N ASP A 46 -6.66 -16.22 -9.11
CA ASP A 46 -7.68 -15.65 -9.98
C ASP A 46 -9.09 -16.14 -9.60
N ALA A 47 -10.10 -15.68 -10.33
CA ALA A 47 -11.51 -16.02 -10.07
C ALA A 47 -11.81 -17.54 -10.16
N ASP A 48 -10.98 -18.30 -10.87
CA ASP A 48 -11.12 -19.75 -11.03
C ASP A 48 -10.26 -20.53 -10.03
N GLY A 49 -9.62 -19.85 -9.07
CA GLY A 49 -8.74 -20.49 -8.10
C GLY A 49 -7.32 -20.76 -8.62
N ARG A 50 -6.95 -20.24 -9.80
CA ARG A 50 -5.65 -20.53 -10.43
C ARG A 50 -4.58 -19.53 -9.99
N PRO A 51 -3.31 -19.96 -9.81
CA PRO A 51 -2.25 -19.04 -9.41
C PRO A 51 -1.92 -17.99 -10.49
N SER A 52 -1.94 -16.70 -10.12
CA SER A 52 -1.41 -15.62 -10.96
C SER A 52 0.12 -15.67 -11.00
N GLN A 53 0.69 -15.32 -12.15
CA GLN A 53 2.14 -15.18 -12.32
C GLN A 53 2.59 -13.72 -12.38
N ASP A 54 1.64 -12.80 -12.58
CA ASP A 54 1.86 -11.38 -12.79
C ASP A 54 1.70 -10.60 -11.47
N PHE A 55 2.73 -9.82 -11.12
CA PHE A 55 2.77 -9.12 -9.84
C PHE A 55 1.86 -7.90 -9.81
N GLU A 56 1.80 -7.14 -10.89
CA GLU A 56 0.89 -5.99 -10.99
C GLU A 56 -0.56 -6.46 -10.82
N GLN A 57 -0.94 -7.52 -11.53
CA GLN A 57 -2.26 -8.11 -11.46
C GLN A 57 -2.57 -8.63 -10.06
N ALA A 58 -1.60 -9.27 -9.38
CA ALA A 58 -1.80 -9.71 -8.01
C ALA A 58 -2.00 -8.52 -7.04
N CYS A 59 -1.19 -7.46 -7.18
CA CYS A 59 -1.32 -6.26 -6.36
C CYS A 59 -2.66 -5.53 -6.57
N ARG A 60 -3.10 -5.46 -7.83
CA ARG A 60 -4.41 -4.93 -8.22
C ARG A 60 -5.56 -5.78 -7.68
N ALA A 61 -5.45 -7.11 -7.80
CA ALA A 61 -6.44 -8.04 -7.27
C ALA A 61 -6.60 -7.89 -5.75
N LEU A 62 -5.52 -7.65 -5.00
CA LEU A 62 -5.60 -7.40 -3.57
C LEU A 62 -6.43 -6.14 -3.24
N LEU A 63 -6.19 -5.03 -3.97
CA LEU A 63 -7.00 -3.83 -3.83
C LEU A 63 -8.48 -4.13 -4.13
N HIS A 64 -8.75 -4.86 -5.22
CA HIS A 64 -10.11 -5.22 -5.62
C HIS A 64 -10.80 -6.10 -4.56
N GLU A 65 -10.10 -7.06 -3.96
CA GLU A 65 -10.66 -7.87 -2.87
C GLU A 65 -11.00 -7.04 -1.63
N VAL A 66 -10.16 -6.06 -1.27
CA VAL A 66 -10.45 -5.12 -0.16
C VAL A 66 -11.70 -4.28 -0.48
N LEU A 67 -11.79 -3.74 -1.69
CA LEU A 67 -12.95 -2.96 -2.14
C LEU A 67 -14.22 -3.83 -2.22
N ALA A 68 -14.11 -5.08 -2.66
CA ALA A 68 -15.21 -6.03 -2.73
C ALA A 68 -15.75 -6.36 -1.33
N GLU A 69 -14.87 -6.60 -0.35
CA GLU A 69 -15.25 -6.85 1.05
C GLU A 69 -15.91 -5.60 1.67
N ALA A 70 -15.44 -4.41 1.28
CA ALA A 70 -16.06 -3.13 1.62
C ALA A 70 -17.37 -2.86 0.85
N GLY A 71 -17.79 -3.75 -0.06
CA GLY A 71 -19.02 -3.61 -0.84
C GLY A 71 -18.97 -2.49 -1.89
N LEU A 72 -17.77 -2.07 -2.31
CA LEU A 72 -17.56 -0.96 -3.23
C LEU A 72 -17.45 -1.39 -4.70
N LEU A 73 -17.38 -2.69 -5.00
CA LEU A 73 -17.36 -3.19 -6.38
C LEU A 73 -18.73 -3.73 -6.87
N LYS A 74 -19.68 -3.93 -5.95
CA LYS A 74 -21.01 -4.50 -6.26
C LYS A 74 -22.03 -3.37 -6.28
N THR A 75 -22.43 -2.93 -7.47
CA THR A 75 -23.52 -1.98 -7.76
C THR A 75 -23.34 -0.54 -7.26
N ASP A 76 -23.43 0.41 -8.20
CA ASP A 76 -23.62 1.85 -7.99
C ASP A 76 -22.66 2.53 -6.99
N LEU A 77 -21.38 2.54 -7.37
CA LEU A 77 -20.35 3.46 -6.82
C LEU A 77 -20.79 4.94 -6.88
N SER A 78 -21.91 5.25 -7.56
CA SER A 78 -22.59 6.54 -7.54
C SER A 78 -22.73 7.13 -6.14
N SER A 79 -22.74 6.31 -5.08
CA SER A 79 -22.90 6.72 -3.68
C SER A 79 -21.62 6.82 -2.84
N SER A 80 -20.48 6.26 -3.30
CA SER A 80 -19.22 6.21 -2.53
C SER A 80 -18.17 7.13 -3.15
N ARG A 81 -17.99 8.30 -2.55
CA ARG A 81 -17.34 9.44 -3.24
C ARG A 81 -16.08 9.99 -2.58
N LEU A 82 -15.68 9.48 -1.41
CA LEU A 82 -14.64 10.13 -0.60
C LEU A 82 -13.69 9.10 0.00
N ALA A 83 -12.42 9.17 -0.40
CA ALA A 83 -11.38 8.26 0.07
C ALA A 83 -10.16 9.04 0.60
N LEU A 84 -9.78 8.74 1.84
CA LEU A 84 -8.44 9.02 2.35
C LEU A 84 -7.63 7.73 2.27
N ASP A 85 -6.57 7.74 1.47
CA ASP A 85 -5.69 6.60 1.30
C ASP A 85 -4.38 6.80 2.08
N LEU A 86 -4.13 5.87 2.98
CA LEU A 86 -3.04 5.90 3.94
C LEU A 86 -1.90 5.00 3.46
N GLY A 87 -0.84 5.61 2.93
CA GLY A 87 0.33 4.89 2.44
C GLY A 87 0.23 4.51 0.96
N ILE A 88 0.02 5.51 0.09
CA ILE A 88 -0.20 5.31 -1.37
C ILE A 88 1.01 4.76 -2.15
N GLY A 89 2.16 4.57 -1.50
CA GLY A 89 3.39 4.20 -2.17
C GLY A 89 3.70 5.17 -3.33
N CYS A 90 3.98 4.60 -4.50
CA CYS A 90 4.25 5.34 -5.74
C CYS A 90 2.99 5.77 -6.51
N GLY A 91 1.79 5.59 -5.93
CA GLY A 91 0.51 6.02 -6.48
C GLY A 91 -0.19 5.02 -7.40
N ASP A 92 0.33 3.80 -7.58
CA ASP A 92 -0.29 2.79 -8.44
C ASP A 92 -1.72 2.41 -7.97
N GLN A 93 -1.93 2.26 -6.66
CA GLN A 93 -3.27 2.01 -6.10
C GLN A 93 -4.20 3.21 -6.24
N SER A 94 -3.67 4.43 -6.06
CA SER A 94 -4.42 5.67 -6.27
C SER A 94 -4.92 5.75 -7.72
N LEU A 95 -4.07 5.39 -8.68
CA LEU A 95 -4.39 5.42 -10.09
C LEU A 95 -5.44 4.37 -10.44
N GLU A 96 -5.35 3.17 -9.88
CA GLU A 96 -6.37 2.14 -10.08
C GLU A 96 -7.72 2.55 -9.48
N LEU A 97 -7.73 3.17 -8.30
CA LEU A 97 -8.95 3.73 -7.70
C LEU A 97 -9.58 4.79 -8.61
N ALA A 98 -8.77 5.71 -9.15
CA ALA A 98 -9.25 6.74 -10.07
C ALA A 98 -9.90 6.13 -11.33
N ARG A 99 -9.31 5.08 -11.90
CA ARG A 99 -9.88 4.33 -13.03
C ARG A 99 -11.22 3.68 -12.68
N LEU A 100 -11.31 3.01 -11.53
CA LEU A 100 -12.54 2.35 -11.09
C LEU A 100 -13.67 3.37 -10.88
N ILE A 101 -13.35 4.52 -10.29
CA ILE A 101 -14.31 5.60 -10.08
C ILE A 101 -14.82 6.14 -11.42
N GLN A 102 -13.92 6.43 -12.37
CA GLN A 102 -14.30 6.90 -13.71
C GLN A 102 -15.16 5.86 -14.45
N GLN A 103 -14.78 4.57 -14.40
CA GLN A 103 -15.54 3.48 -15.03
C GLN A 103 -16.94 3.30 -14.43
N SER A 104 -17.12 3.68 -13.17
CA SER A 104 -18.42 3.61 -12.51
C SER A 104 -19.40 4.73 -12.89
N GLY A 105 -18.96 5.72 -13.68
CA GLY A 105 -19.78 6.89 -14.02
C GLY A 105 -20.00 7.83 -12.84
N CYS A 106 -19.14 7.77 -11.82
CA CYS A 106 -19.22 8.65 -10.67
C CYS A 106 -18.66 10.04 -11.06
N ASP A 107 -19.56 10.96 -11.39
CA ASP A 107 -19.22 12.33 -11.81
C ASP A 107 -18.60 13.19 -10.70
N GLU A 108 -18.59 12.70 -9.47
CA GLU A 108 -18.03 13.44 -8.35
C GLU A 108 -17.37 12.53 -7.32
N TYR A 109 -16.08 12.75 -7.12
CA TYR A 109 -15.32 12.11 -6.07
C TYR A 109 -14.23 13.04 -5.54
N ARG A 110 -13.76 12.76 -4.32
CA ARG A 110 -12.52 13.34 -3.80
C ARG A 110 -11.64 12.26 -3.22
N TYR A 111 -10.35 12.41 -3.48
CA TYR A 111 -9.32 11.50 -3.07
C TYR A 111 -8.17 12.29 -2.46
N VAL A 112 -7.74 11.87 -1.28
CA VAL A 112 -6.50 12.35 -0.66
C VAL A 112 -5.60 11.16 -0.37
N GLY A 113 -4.45 11.13 -1.02
CA GLY A 113 -3.44 10.09 -0.83
C GLY A 113 -2.26 10.58 -0.02
N LEU A 114 -1.86 9.84 1.01
CA LEU A 114 -0.71 10.19 1.85
C LEU A 114 0.43 9.17 1.69
N THR A 115 1.67 9.64 1.59
CA THR A 115 2.86 8.79 1.76
C THR A 115 3.94 9.54 2.53
N LEU A 116 4.66 8.84 3.40
CA LEU A 116 5.75 9.45 4.18
C LEU A 116 7.07 9.49 3.40
N ASN A 117 7.26 8.57 2.44
CA ASN A 117 8.53 8.39 1.75
C ASN A 117 8.70 9.45 0.64
N PRO A 118 9.77 10.27 0.67
CA PRO A 118 9.97 11.33 -0.32
C PRO A 118 10.07 10.82 -1.76
N SER A 119 10.78 9.71 -1.98
CA SER A 119 10.98 9.16 -3.32
C SER A 119 9.69 8.58 -3.89
N GLN A 120 8.89 7.92 -3.05
CA GLN A 120 7.56 7.42 -3.44
C GLN A 120 6.62 8.59 -3.78
N PHE A 121 6.64 9.66 -2.98
CA PHE A 121 5.87 10.86 -3.26
C PHE A 121 6.24 11.49 -4.61
N GLN A 122 7.53 11.59 -4.93
CA GLN A 122 7.99 12.12 -6.22
C GLN A 122 7.55 11.26 -7.41
N LEU A 123 7.41 9.94 -7.24
CA LEU A 123 6.84 9.07 -8.26
C LEU A 123 5.31 9.20 -8.35
N ALA A 124 4.63 9.32 -7.20
CA ALA A 124 3.19 9.54 -7.16
C ALA A 124 2.78 10.85 -7.88
N LEU A 125 3.56 11.93 -7.73
CA LEU A 125 3.31 13.19 -8.45
C LEU A 125 3.40 13.08 -9.99
N LYS A 126 4.07 12.04 -10.51
CA LYS A 126 4.20 11.80 -11.96
C LYS A 126 3.08 10.92 -12.51
N GLN A 127 2.21 10.38 -11.66
CA GLN A 127 1.06 9.61 -12.11
C GLN A 127 0.09 10.54 -12.85
N PRO A 128 -0.62 10.04 -13.88
CA PRO A 128 -1.49 10.85 -14.73
C PRO A 128 -2.83 11.18 -14.05
N PHE A 129 -2.83 11.60 -12.78
CA PHE A 129 -4.06 11.94 -12.04
C PHE A 129 -4.88 13.06 -12.70
N HIS A 130 -4.23 13.94 -13.47
CA HIS A 130 -4.88 14.99 -14.25
C HIS A 130 -5.94 14.45 -15.22
N GLU A 131 -5.77 13.24 -15.76
CA GLU A 131 -6.72 12.59 -16.68
C GLU A 131 -8.04 12.19 -15.99
N PHE A 132 -8.03 12.13 -14.65
CA PHE A 132 -9.15 11.70 -13.85
C PHE A 132 -9.82 12.87 -13.11
N GLN A 133 -9.26 14.09 -13.18
CA GLN A 133 -9.81 15.22 -12.45
C GLN A 133 -11.26 15.54 -12.86
N THR A 134 -12.12 15.84 -11.89
CA THR A 134 -13.50 16.27 -12.16
C THR A 134 -13.51 17.59 -12.93
N PRO A 135 -14.12 17.67 -14.14
CA PRO A 135 -14.19 18.90 -14.91
C PRO A 135 -14.90 20.03 -14.15
N GLY A 136 -14.27 21.19 -14.04
CA GLY A 136 -14.88 22.39 -13.44
C GLY A 136 -14.87 22.44 -11.91
N ASP A 137 -14.28 21.48 -11.19
CA ASP A 137 -13.96 21.68 -9.77
C ASP A 137 -12.75 22.61 -9.68
N ALA A 138 -12.91 23.74 -9.00
CA ALA A 138 -11.83 24.68 -8.74
C ALA A 138 -10.75 24.08 -7.83
N ASP A 139 -11.12 23.05 -7.06
CA ASP A 139 -10.19 22.25 -6.27
C ASP A 139 -9.91 20.92 -6.97
N GLU A 140 -8.65 20.48 -6.97
CA GLU A 140 -8.28 19.15 -7.48
C GLU A 140 -9.03 18.03 -6.71
N SER A 141 -9.76 17.20 -7.47
CA SER A 141 -10.49 16.03 -6.97
C SER A 141 -9.54 14.94 -6.45
N ILE A 142 -8.37 14.77 -7.06
CA ILE A 142 -7.29 13.91 -6.58
C ILE A 142 -6.14 14.78 -6.10
N ARG A 143 -5.78 14.65 -4.83
CA ARG A 143 -4.58 15.27 -4.26
C ARG A 143 -3.73 14.24 -3.55
N VAL A 144 -2.42 14.39 -3.67
CA VAL A 144 -1.45 13.53 -2.97
C VAL A 144 -0.49 14.39 -2.17
N PHE A 145 -0.12 13.92 -0.99
CA PHE A 145 0.75 14.66 -0.07
C PHE A 145 1.84 13.79 0.52
N ARG A 146 2.97 14.43 0.82
CA ARG A 146 3.99 13.85 1.69
C ARG A 146 3.63 14.14 3.14
N ALA A 147 3.03 13.18 3.83
CA ALA A 147 2.65 13.33 5.23
C ALA A 147 2.74 12.01 5.98
N ASP A 148 2.92 12.10 7.30
CA ASP A 148 2.88 10.94 8.19
C ASP A 148 1.42 10.60 8.52
N ALA A 149 0.89 9.57 7.86
CA ALA A 149 -0.47 9.10 8.08
C ALA A 149 -0.71 8.61 9.53
N ALA A 150 0.33 8.25 10.29
CA ALA A 150 0.19 7.82 11.68
C ALA A 150 -0.03 9.00 12.65
N ARG A 151 0.27 10.23 12.24
CA ARG A 151 0.26 11.43 13.08
C ARG A 151 -0.58 12.57 12.49
N PRO A 152 -1.92 12.44 12.52
CA PRO A 152 -2.83 13.46 11.97
C PRO A 152 -2.71 14.83 12.65
N ASP A 153 -2.27 14.85 13.92
CA ASP A 153 -1.96 16.07 14.67
C ASP A 153 -0.79 16.86 14.08
N ALA A 154 0.20 16.15 13.53
CA ALA A 154 1.42 16.70 12.94
C ALA A 154 1.28 17.15 11.48
N TRP A 155 0.11 16.97 10.85
CA TRP A 155 -0.13 17.45 9.49
C TRP A 155 -0.08 18.98 9.41
N ASP A 156 0.47 19.48 8.32
CA ASP A 156 0.46 20.90 7.99
C ASP A 156 -0.94 21.40 7.59
N ALA A 157 -1.05 22.70 7.34
CA ALA A 157 -2.32 23.34 7.02
C ALA A 157 -2.92 22.83 5.70
N ASP A 158 -2.09 22.52 4.70
CA ASP A 158 -2.54 22.10 3.38
C ASP A 158 -3.12 20.68 3.44
N VAL A 159 -2.42 19.77 4.12
CA VAL A 159 -2.90 18.40 4.36
C VAL A 159 -4.18 18.43 5.19
N LYS A 160 -4.21 19.21 6.29
CA LYS A 160 -5.41 19.35 7.13
C LYS A 160 -6.59 19.90 6.35
N SER A 161 -6.39 20.93 5.55
CA SER A 161 -7.43 21.52 4.68
C SER A 161 -7.93 20.49 3.66
N ALA A 162 -7.01 19.78 2.99
CA ALA A 162 -7.36 18.78 2.00
C ALA A 162 -8.17 17.63 2.60
N VAL A 163 -7.74 17.09 3.74
CA VAL A 163 -8.44 16.00 4.44
C VAL A 163 -9.77 16.48 5.03
N ALA A 164 -9.81 17.67 5.64
CA ALA A 164 -11.07 18.25 6.15
C ALA A 164 -12.11 18.47 5.04
N SER A 165 -11.66 18.80 3.82
CA SER A 165 -12.57 18.94 2.67
C SER A 165 -13.30 17.64 2.29
N LEU A 166 -12.79 16.47 2.72
CA LEU A 166 -13.51 15.20 2.61
C LEU A 166 -14.71 15.15 3.56
N ALA A 167 -14.68 15.83 4.71
CA ALA A 167 -15.78 15.85 5.66
C ALA A 167 -16.86 16.91 5.30
N THR A 168 -16.43 18.07 4.81
CA THR A 168 -17.28 19.28 4.77
C THR A 168 -18.20 19.40 3.55
N ARG A 169 -17.87 18.76 2.41
CA ARG A 169 -18.47 19.19 1.13
C ARG A 169 -19.84 18.62 0.74
N ARG A 170 -20.43 17.54 1.30
CA ARG A 170 -21.70 16.93 0.78
C ARG A 170 -22.53 16.09 1.82
N PRO A 171 -23.80 15.69 1.51
CA PRO A 171 -24.86 15.31 2.48
C PRO A 171 -24.52 14.19 3.48
N GLN A 172 -25.30 14.13 4.57
CA GLN A 172 -25.19 13.14 5.66
C GLN A 172 -25.24 11.66 5.21
N ASP A 173 -25.68 11.37 3.98
CA ASP A 173 -26.01 10.02 3.53
C ASP A 173 -24.91 9.35 2.67
N GLN A 174 -23.79 10.02 2.39
CA GLN A 174 -22.71 9.44 1.58
C GLN A 174 -21.66 8.72 2.43
N ALA A 175 -21.25 7.53 1.99
CA ALA A 175 -20.23 6.74 2.66
C ALA A 175 -18.83 7.32 2.40
N ARG A 176 -18.13 7.67 3.49
CA ARG A 176 -16.72 8.06 3.47
C ARG A 176 -15.86 6.86 3.83
N TRP A 177 -14.71 6.74 3.19
CA TRP A 177 -13.81 5.63 3.40
C TRP A 177 -12.39 6.07 3.68
N VAL A 178 -11.74 5.34 4.58
CA VAL A 178 -10.30 5.36 4.78
C VAL A 178 -9.74 4.01 4.35
N LEU A 179 -8.79 4.04 3.44
CA LEU A 179 -8.07 2.86 2.94
C LEU A 179 -6.68 2.80 3.55
N ALA A 180 -6.26 1.62 3.98
CA ALA A 180 -4.86 1.33 4.28
C ALA A 180 -4.47 -0.03 3.66
N LEU A 181 -3.99 0.00 2.42
CA LEU A 181 -3.58 -1.19 1.70
C LEU A 181 -2.12 -1.53 2.03
N ASP A 182 -1.88 -2.57 2.83
CA ASP A 182 -0.54 -3.07 3.13
C ASP A 182 0.41 -2.03 3.74
N SER A 183 -0.12 -1.16 4.60
CA SER A 183 0.60 0.01 5.11
C SER A 183 0.49 0.20 6.62
N ILE A 184 -0.69 -0.06 7.22
CA ILE A 184 -1.04 0.41 8.57
C ILE A 184 -0.20 -0.23 9.69
N TYR A 185 0.37 -1.41 9.48
CA TYR A 185 1.28 -2.04 10.44
C TYR A 185 2.66 -1.37 10.53
N HIS A 186 3.01 -0.47 9.60
CA HIS A 186 4.22 0.35 9.68
C HIS A 186 4.03 1.63 10.51
N PHE A 187 2.81 1.91 11.00
CA PHE A 187 2.47 3.24 11.52
C PHE A 187 3.07 3.47 12.90
N PHE A 188 3.99 4.43 12.98
CA PHE A 188 4.73 4.72 14.20
C PHE A 188 4.24 6.02 14.88
N PRO A 189 4.03 6.01 16.22
CA PRO A 189 4.24 4.91 17.15
C PRO A 189 3.09 3.90 17.18
N SER A 190 1.93 4.22 16.59
CA SER A 190 0.76 3.35 16.56
C SER A 190 -0.20 3.74 15.43
N ARG A 191 -1.03 2.79 15.00
CA ARG A 191 -2.18 3.01 14.11
C ARG A 191 -3.37 3.69 14.78
N ARG A 192 -3.44 3.70 16.11
CA ARG A 192 -4.60 4.19 16.87
C ARG A 192 -4.99 5.66 16.58
N PRO A 193 -4.05 6.63 16.46
CA PRO A 193 -4.41 8.02 16.23
C PRO A 193 -5.19 8.22 14.92
N ILE A 194 -4.75 7.60 13.83
CA ILE A 194 -5.43 7.72 12.54
C ILE A 194 -6.77 6.96 12.53
N LEU A 195 -6.89 5.83 13.22
CA LEU A 195 -8.17 5.12 13.34
C LEU A 195 -9.20 5.98 14.09
N LYS A 196 -8.78 6.66 15.17
CA LYS A 196 -9.61 7.61 15.91
C LYS A 196 -9.99 8.81 15.05
N TYR A 197 -9.03 9.42 14.36
CA TYR A 197 -9.28 10.56 13.48
C TYR A 197 -10.27 10.20 12.36
N ALA A 198 -10.05 9.07 11.68
CA ALA A 198 -10.94 8.56 10.64
C ALA A 198 -12.38 8.37 11.15
N ALA A 199 -12.52 7.80 12.35
CA ALA A 199 -13.83 7.57 12.93
C ALA A 199 -14.49 8.85 13.45
N GLN A 200 -13.76 9.69 14.19
CA GLN A 200 -14.35 10.77 14.98
C GLN A 200 -14.44 12.09 14.21
N GLU A 201 -13.41 12.40 13.42
CA GLU A 201 -13.31 13.68 12.71
C GLU A 201 -13.84 13.56 11.28
N LEU A 202 -13.59 12.43 10.61
CA LEU A 202 -14.05 12.21 9.24
C LEU A 202 -15.40 11.49 9.14
N ASP A 203 -15.89 10.89 10.22
CA ASP A 203 -17.09 10.03 10.19
C ASP A 203 -17.01 8.98 9.07
N ALA A 204 -15.83 8.38 8.90
CA ALA A 204 -15.52 7.46 7.81
C ALA A 204 -15.55 6.00 8.25
N SER A 205 -15.95 5.13 7.33
CA SER A 205 -15.70 3.69 7.41
C SER A 205 -14.24 3.40 7.08
N PHE A 206 -13.73 2.27 7.56
CA PHE A 206 -12.33 1.89 7.39
C PHE A 206 -12.25 0.55 6.63
N MET A 207 -11.28 0.47 5.72
CA MET A 207 -10.90 -0.78 5.07
C MET A 207 -9.39 -0.89 4.96
N ALA A 208 -8.88 -2.10 5.09
CA ALA A 208 -7.46 -2.37 4.99
C ALA A 208 -7.17 -3.79 4.54
N PHE A 209 -5.96 -3.95 4.02
CA PHE A 209 -5.24 -5.22 4.10
C PHE A 209 -4.16 -5.06 5.17
N ASP A 210 -4.09 -6.01 6.10
CA ASP A 210 -3.09 -5.99 7.16
C ASP A 210 -2.62 -7.41 7.55
N LEU A 211 -1.48 -7.48 8.25
CA LEU A 211 -0.93 -8.69 8.83
C LEU A 211 -1.32 -8.80 10.31
N LEU A 212 -2.14 -9.80 10.63
CA LEU A 212 -2.58 -10.05 12.00
C LEU A 212 -1.83 -11.22 12.61
N LEU A 213 -1.53 -11.12 13.89
CA LEU A 213 -0.99 -12.24 14.67
C LEU A 213 -2.09 -13.30 14.85
N SER A 214 -1.74 -14.57 14.65
CA SER A 214 -2.66 -15.67 14.93
C SER A 214 -2.91 -15.81 16.43
N ASP A 215 -4.16 -16.01 16.82
CA ASP A 215 -4.55 -16.29 18.21
C ASP A 215 -3.94 -17.60 18.72
N THR A 216 -3.64 -18.53 17.80
CA THR A 216 -3.04 -19.83 18.11
C THR A 216 -1.51 -19.81 18.09
N ALA A 217 -0.87 -18.66 17.82
CA ALA A 217 0.58 -18.55 17.80
C ALA A 217 1.17 -18.88 19.19
N SER A 218 2.18 -19.75 19.21
CA SER A 218 2.88 -20.12 20.43
C SER A 218 3.65 -18.93 21.01
N PHE A 219 4.00 -18.99 22.30
CA PHE A 219 4.80 -17.95 22.94
C PHE A 219 6.14 -17.69 22.21
N GLN A 220 6.80 -18.75 21.73
CA GLN A 220 8.04 -18.65 20.97
C GLN A 220 7.83 -17.95 19.63
N GLN A 221 6.74 -18.26 18.92
CA GLN A 221 6.37 -17.58 17.68
C GLN A 221 6.09 -16.10 17.92
N LYS A 222 5.36 -15.76 18.99
CA LYS A 222 5.09 -14.35 19.37
C LYS A 222 6.38 -13.59 19.68
N LEU A 223 7.33 -14.20 20.38
CA LEU A 223 8.64 -13.61 20.64
C LEU A 223 9.44 -13.40 19.34
N MET A 224 9.42 -14.39 18.44
CA MET A 224 10.06 -14.28 17.12
C MET A 224 9.46 -13.14 16.29
N ILE A 225 8.14 -13.00 16.29
CA ILE A 225 7.45 -11.90 15.59
C ILE A 225 7.89 -10.54 16.14
N LYS A 226 8.04 -10.38 17.46
CA LYS A 226 8.55 -9.12 18.03
C LYS A 226 9.95 -8.78 17.52
N LEU A 227 10.83 -9.76 17.39
CA LEU A 227 12.17 -9.56 16.82
C LEU A 227 12.12 -9.19 15.34
N ILE A 228 11.24 -9.86 14.58
CA ILE A 228 11.01 -9.55 13.16
C ILE A 228 10.46 -8.13 12.99
N SER A 229 9.48 -7.71 13.80
CA SER A 229 8.93 -6.35 13.77
C SER A 229 10.03 -5.30 13.96
N LEU A 230 10.91 -5.51 14.96
CA LEU A 230 12.03 -4.61 15.21
C LEU A 230 12.98 -4.53 14.00
N ALA A 231 13.33 -5.67 13.42
CA ALA A 231 14.19 -5.74 12.23
C ALA A 231 13.56 -5.09 10.99
N MET A 232 12.23 -5.12 10.88
CA MET A 232 11.47 -4.46 9.81
C MET A 232 11.25 -2.95 10.06
N GLY A 233 11.63 -2.44 11.24
CA GLY A 233 11.34 -1.06 11.63
C GLY A 233 9.87 -0.80 11.96
N CYS A 234 9.08 -1.86 12.16
CA CYS A 234 7.69 -1.73 12.59
C CYS A 234 7.64 -1.44 14.11
N PRO A 235 6.62 -0.70 14.59
CA PRO A 235 6.42 -0.49 16.02
C PRO A 235 6.32 -1.79 16.81
N VAL A 236 6.72 -1.75 18.09
CA VAL A 236 6.47 -2.87 19.02
C VAL A 236 4.96 -3.05 19.16
N GLY A 237 4.46 -4.26 18.88
CA GLY A 237 3.02 -4.52 18.85
C GLY A 237 2.33 -4.07 17.56
N ALA A 238 3.07 -3.85 16.47
CA ALA A 238 2.50 -3.62 15.15
C ALA A 238 1.57 -4.76 14.72
N PHE A 239 1.98 -6.02 14.93
CA PHE A 239 1.17 -7.18 14.61
C PHE A 239 0.35 -7.58 15.84
N VAL A 240 -0.96 -7.37 15.76
CA VAL A 240 -1.93 -7.64 16.82
C VAL A 240 -2.85 -8.78 16.42
N THR A 241 -3.49 -9.42 17.39
CA THR A 241 -4.51 -10.42 17.09
C THR A 241 -5.79 -9.77 16.55
N GLU A 242 -6.69 -10.59 16.03
CA GLU A 242 -7.99 -10.12 15.55
C GLU A 242 -8.82 -9.48 16.67
N ALA A 243 -8.83 -10.09 17.86
CA ALA A 243 -9.50 -9.56 19.04
C ALA A 243 -8.92 -8.20 19.48
N GLU A 244 -7.59 -8.08 19.48
CA GLU A 244 -6.91 -6.82 19.79
C GLU A 244 -7.20 -5.75 18.72
N TYR A 245 -7.15 -6.10 17.43
CA TYR A 245 -7.49 -5.18 16.34
C TYR A 245 -8.93 -4.68 16.48
N LYS A 246 -9.87 -5.62 16.69
CA LYS A 246 -11.29 -5.31 16.89
C LYS A 246 -11.49 -4.36 18.06
N THR A 247 -10.78 -4.58 19.17
CA THR A 247 -10.78 -3.68 20.34
C THR A 247 -10.31 -2.28 19.95
N GLN A 248 -9.20 -2.14 19.21
CA GLN A 248 -8.69 -0.83 18.76
C GLN A 248 -9.69 -0.09 17.85
N LEU A 249 -10.41 -0.80 16.99
CA LEU A 249 -11.47 -0.23 16.15
C LEU A 249 -12.68 0.21 16.99
N CYS A 250 -13.15 -0.62 17.93
CA CYS A 250 -14.25 -0.24 18.82
C CYS A 250 -13.90 1.01 19.64
N GLU A 251 -12.69 1.07 20.21
CA GLU A 251 -12.18 2.25 20.94
C GLU A 251 -12.06 3.50 20.07
N ALA A 252 -11.83 3.35 18.76
CA ALA A 252 -11.83 4.45 17.83
C ALA A 252 -13.25 4.98 17.54
N GLY A 253 -14.28 4.17 17.76
CA GLY A 253 -15.69 4.53 17.55
C GLY A 253 -16.34 3.84 16.35
N TYR A 254 -15.84 2.66 15.95
CA TYR A 254 -16.52 1.77 15.00
C TYR A 254 -17.51 0.85 15.71
N ASP A 255 -18.58 0.45 15.03
CA ASP A 255 -19.56 -0.49 15.58
C ASP A 255 -19.03 -1.92 15.51
N GLU A 256 -18.91 -2.57 16.67
CA GLU A 256 -18.43 -3.93 16.80
C GLU A 256 -19.10 -4.93 15.84
N ARG A 257 -20.42 -4.77 15.62
CA ARG A 257 -21.23 -5.66 14.77
C ARG A 257 -20.96 -5.46 13.28
N GLN A 258 -20.31 -4.37 12.92
CA GLN A 258 -19.99 -3.98 11.56
C GLN A 258 -18.50 -4.11 11.24
N ILE A 259 -17.72 -4.73 12.14
CA ILE A 259 -16.32 -5.08 11.91
C ILE A 259 -16.25 -6.51 11.35
N ARG A 260 -15.56 -6.67 10.22
CA ARG A 260 -15.32 -7.94 9.55
C ARG A 260 -13.84 -8.15 9.32
N PHE A 261 -13.44 -9.41 9.46
CA PHE A 261 -12.11 -9.89 9.14
C PHE A 261 -12.25 -11.05 8.16
N ARG A 262 -11.54 -10.98 7.05
CA ARG A 262 -11.45 -12.06 6.07
C ARG A 262 -10.01 -12.48 5.91
N ASP A 263 -9.69 -13.68 6.39
CA ASP A 263 -8.39 -14.31 6.20
C ASP A 263 -8.22 -14.70 4.73
N ILE A 264 -7.16 -14.19 4.10
CA ILE A 264 -6.78 -14.49 2.72
C ILE A 264 -5.35 -15.04 2.64
N THR A 265 -4.80 -15.56 3.75
CA THR A 265 -3.41 -16.01 3.87
C THR A 265 -2.98 -16.97 2.77
N ASP A 266 -3.86 -17.90 2.38
CA ASP A 266 -3.58 -18.91 1.35
C ASP A 266 -3.41 -18.32 -0.06
N HIS A 267 -3.91 -17.11 -0.27
CA HIS A 267 -3.85 -16.40 -1.55
C HIS A 267 -2.70 -15.41 -1.64
N VAL A 268 -1.93 -15.19 -0.57
CA VAL A 268 -0.96 -14.08 -0.49
C VAL A 268 0.49 -14.59 -0.52
N PHE A 269 0.94 -15.24 0.54
CA PHE A 269 2.38 -15.43 0.76
C PHE A 269 3.05 -16.35 -0.27
N SER A 270 2.41 -17.44 -0.66
CA SER A 270 2.98 -18.44 -1.57
C SER A 270 3.27 -17.85 -2.96
N GLY A 271 2.33 -17.08 -3.51
CA GLY A 271 2.47 -16.42 -4.80
C GLY A 271 3.57 -15.37 -4.80
N LEU A 272 3.65 -14.52 -3.75
CA LEU A 272 4.71 -13.53 -3.61
C LEU A 272 6.09 -14.17 -3.51
N VAL A 273 6.22 -15.25 -2.73
CA VAL A 273 7.47 -16.02 -2.63
C VAL A 273 7.90 -16.56 -4.00
N ALA A 274 6.96 -17.15 -4.75
CA ALA A 274 7.23 -17.68 -6.07
C ALA A 274 7.65 -16.57 -7.04
N HIS A 275 7.01 -15.40 -7.00
CA HIS A 275 7.39 -14.25 -7.82
C HIS A 275 8.81 -13.77 -7.51
N ILE A 276 9.15 -13.58 -6.24
CA ILE A 276 10.51 -13.16 -5.83
C ILE A 276 11.56 -14.16 -6.32
N GLN A 277 11.28 -15.46 -6.23
CA GLN A 277 12.20 -16.50 -6.72
C GLN A 277 12.37 -16.45 -8.24
N ARG A 278 11.29 -16.26 -9.00
CA ARG A 278 11.34 -16.09 -10.47
C ARG A 278 12.12 -14.84 -10.85
N GLN A 279 11.82 -13.69 -10.25
CA GLN A 279 12.55 -12.44 -10.50
C GLN A 279 14.03 -12.58 -10.15
N ALA A 280 14.36 -13.24 -9.04
CA ALA A 280 15.74 -13.52 -8.68
C ALA A 280 16.48 -14.38 -9.71
N ALA A 281 15.80 -15.32 -10.34
CA ALA A 281 16.39 -16.16 -11.38
C ALA A 281 16.62 -15.36 -12.67
N VAL A 282 15.66 -14.52 -13.06
CA VAL A 282 15.73 -13.67 -14.27
C VAL A 282 16.78 -12.56 -14.15
N LEU A 283 16.91 -11.95 -12.97
CA LEU A 283 17.80 -10.81 -12.74
C LEU A 283 19.25 -11.22 -12.46
N ARG A 284 19.50 -12.47 -12.03
CA ARG A 284 20.83 -12.97 -11.68
C ARG A 284 21.84 -12.89 -12.85
N PRO A 285 21.51 -13.27 -14.10
CA PRO A 285 22.41 -13.13 -15.25
C PRO A 285 22.77 -11.66 -15.59
N LEU A 286 21.98 -10.69 -15.13
CA LEU A 286 22.22 -9.26 -15.30
C LEU A 286 23.08 -8.65 -14.17
N GLY A 287 23.58 -9.47 -13.24
CA GLY A 287 24.32 -9.00 -12.07
C GLY A 287 23.46 -8.28 -11.02
N ILE A 288 22.13 -8.27 -11.19
CA ILE A 288 21.22 -7.55 -10.29
C ILE A 288 20.86 -8.45 -9.10
N SER A 289 21.28 -8.01 -7.91
CA SER A 289 20.97 -8.71 -6.66
C SER A 289 19.62 -8.31 -6.10
N VAL A 290 18.77 -9.30 -5.86
CA VAL A 290 17.51 -9.18 -5.08
C VAL A 290 17.64 -9.81 -3.68
N ALA A 291 18.84 -9.78 -3.09
CA ALA A 291 19.13 -10.47 -1.83
C ALA A 291 18.18 -10.09 -0.68
N LYS A 292 17.84 -8.80 -0.54
CA LYS A 292 16.87 -8.32 0.47
C LYS A 292 15.50 -8.98 0.28
N PHE A 293 15.02 -9.07 -0.96
CA PHE A 293 13.76 -9.74 -1.27
C PHE A 293 13.84 -11.26 -1.06
N LYS A 294 14.99 -11.91 -1.29
CA LYS A 294 15.15 -13.34 -0.93
C LYS A 294 15.01 -13.59 0.56
N VAL A 295 15.50 -12.67 1.41
CA VAL A 295 15.28 -12.74 2.86
C VAL A 295 13.80 -12.58 3.17
N ALA A 296 13.12 -11.60 2.56
CA ALA A 296 11.68 -11.43 2.69
C ALA A 296 10.91 -12.70 2.24
N ALA A 297 11.30 -13.33 1.13
CA ALA A 297 10.69 -14.56 0.65
C ALA A 297 10.85 -15.74 1.63
N LYS A 298 12.01 -15.86 2.30
CA LYS A 298 12.18 -16.87 3.37
C LYS A 298 11.23 -16.60 4.53
N LEU A 299 11.08 -15.33 4.91
CA LEU A 299 10.17 -14.91 5.97
C LEU A 299 8.71 -15.19 5.60
N PHE A 300 8.25 -14.78 4.42
CA PHE A 300 6.90 -15.05 3.93
C PHE A 300 6.62 -16.55 3.76
N SER A 301 7.61 -17.34 3.34
CA SER A 301 7.51 -18.81 3.32
C SER A 301 7.36 -19.41 4.72
N TRP A 302 7.99 -18.81 5.73
CA TRP A 302 7.76 -19.19 7.13
C TRP A 302 6.37 -18.80 7.61
N PHE A 303 5.87 -17.60 7.29
CA PHE A 303 4.48 -17.22 7.61
C PHE A 303 3.47 -18.16 6.95
N ALA A 304 3.64 -18.48 5.67
CA ALA A 304 2.77 -19.39 4.93
C ALA A 304 2.64 -20.78 5.59
N ARG A 305 3.76 -21.33 6.07
CA ARG A 305 3.81 -22.66 6.71
C ARG A 305 3.36 -22.64 8.18
N SER A 306 3.79 -21.63 8.93
CA SER A 306 3.55 -21.56 10.37
C SER A 306 2.18 -20.98 10.72
N LYS A 307 1.55 -20.25 9.79
CA LYS A 307 0.33 -19.47 10.00
C LYS A 307 0.43 -18.50 11.18
N THR A 308 1.65 -18.09 11.53
CA THR A 308 1.90 -17.19 12.68
C THR A 308 1.34 -15.79 12.43
N LEU A 309 1.56 -15.26 11.23
CA LEU A 309 0.89 -14.07 10.73
C LEU A 309 -0.13 -14.50 9.68
N ARG A 310 -1.30 -13.87 9.74
CA ARG A 310 -2.42 -14.06 8.82
C ARG A 310 -2.52 -12.81 7.94
N ALA A 311 -2.66 -13.01 6.64
CA ALA A 311 -2.91 -11.94 5.70
C ALA A 311 -4.43 -11.70 5.69
N THR A 312 -4.88 -10.55 6.16
CA THR A 312 -6.29 -10.33 6.51
C THR A 312 -6.82 -9.05 5.89
N ILE A 313 -7.98 -9.14 5.25
CA ILE A 313 -8.78 -7.97 4.89
C ILE A 313 -9.61 -7.57 6.10
N VAL A 314 -9.55 -6.29 6.47
CA VAL A 314 -10.29 -5.71 7.58
C VAL A 314 -11.26 -4.68 7.04
N VAL A 315 -12.53 -4.76 7.43
CA VAL A 315 -13.55 -3.75 7.10
C VAL A 315 -14.27 -3.38 8.38
N ALA A 316 -14.38 -2.09 8.67
CA ALA A 316 -15.12 -1.56 9.81
C ALA A 316 -16.02 -0.42 9.35
N ARG A 317 -17.34 -0.65 9.35
CA ARG A 317 -18.29 0.40 8.96
C ARG A 317 -18.67 1.29 10.12
N LYS A 318 -19.00 2.54 9.80
CA LYS A 318 -19.67 3.42 10.74
C LYS A 318 -21.11 2.97 10.99
N LYS A 319 -21.57 3.21 12.22
CA LYS A 319 -22.97 3.02 12.58
C LYS A 319 -23.79 4.04 11.80
N ALA A 320 -24.85 3.60 11.13
CA ALA A 320 -25.82 4.53 10.57
C ALA A 320 -26.34 5.43 11.71
N LYS A 321 -26.31 6.75 11.53
CA LYS A 321 -26.96 7.65 12.48
C LYS A 321 -28.43 7.24 12.52
N ALA A 322 -28.96 6.98 13.72
CA ALA A 322 -30.39 6.77 13.87
C ALA A 322 -31.06 8.06 13.41
N VAL A 323 -31.88 7.94 12.37
CA VAL A 323 -32.75 9.01 11.87
C VAL A 323 -33.76 9.37 12.95
#